data_AF-A0A3M1F9U3-F1
#
_entry.id   AF-A0A3M1F9U3-F1
#
_cell.length_a   1.000
_cell.length_b   1.000
_cell.length_c   1.000
_cell.angle_alpha   90.00
_cell.angle_beta   90.00
_cell.angle_gamma   90.00
#
_symmetry.space_group_name_H-M   'P 1'
#
loop_
_entity.id
_entity.type
_entity.pdbx_description
1 polymer ?
#
loop_
_entity_poly.entity_id
_entity_poly.type
_entity_poly.pdbx_seq_one_letter_code
_entity_poly.pdbx_strand_id
1 'polypeptide(L)'
;IINREYYNEYKSYVAKDKFRKHKYENASNVIQTQLAFLEKNTWNILKMGEASDDAKKNVIKILDLIKELKHLYVNNEPQQMMINIKKIMSLIPKNQNLKFKLPNLPYEIRDEIKADLDEALKCFNNGCYRSCVILCGRVLETSLQRKYYDATGVDILEKSPGIGLGKLIAKLTEKKVQLDPGLTQQIHLINQARVFSVHKKQTPFYPSQAQTQAILLYTIDTLEKLFK
;
A
#
# COMPACT_ATOMS: atom_id res chain seq x y z
N ILE A 1 11.84 2.63 5.11
CA ILE A 1 12.64 2.30 3.90
C ILE A 1 13.51 3.51 3.63
N ILE A 2 14.84 3.37 3.63
CA ILE A 2 15.75 4.51 3.43
C ILE A 2 15.33 5.22 2.14
N ASN A 3 14.88 6.48 2.28
CA ASN A 3 14.31 7.25 1.18
C ASN A 3 15.35 7.36 0.06
N ARG A 4 14.91 7.12 -1.18
CA ARG A 4 15.77 7.22 -2.38
C ARG A 4 16.39 8.62 -2.50
N GLU A 5 15.74 9.61 -1.93
CA GLU A 5 16.25 10.97 -1.76
C GLU A 5 17.49 11.04 -0.86
N TYR A 6 17.52 10.32 0.27
CA TYR A 6 18.70 10.28 1.15
C TYR A 6 19.90 9.57 0.51
N TYR A 7 19.65 8.55 -0.32
CA TYR A 7 20.71 7.91 -1.11
C TYR A 7 21.38 8.91 -2.07
N ASN A 8 20.59 9.78 -2.70
CA ASN A 8 21.10 10.82 -3.58
C ASN A 8 21.79 11.95 -2.79
N GLU A 9 21.27 12.29 -1.61
CA GLU A 9 21.86 13.28 -0.72
C GLU A 9 23.24 12.83 -0.21
N TYR A 10 23.36 11.59 0.29
CA TYR A 10 24.62 10.99 0.73
C TYR A 10 25.66 10.92 -0.39
N LYS A 11 25.25 10.53 -1.60
CA LYS A 11 26.11 10.54 -2.78
C LYS A 11 26.63 11.95 -3.11
N SER A 12 25.82 12.99 -2.88
CA SER A 12 26.24 14.39 -3.06
C SER A 12 27.21 14.86 -1.97
N TYR A 13 27.12 14.31 -0.75
CA TYR A 13 28.00 14.63 0.38
C TYR A 13 29.40 14.04 0.21
N VAL A 14 29.52 12.78 -0.25
CA VAL A 14 30.81 12.12 -0.48
C VAL A 14 31.60 12.76 -1.64
N ALA A 15 30.91 13.44 -2.57
CA ALA A 15 31.54 14.05 -3.74
C ALA A 15 32.10 15.48 -3.52
N LYS A 16 31.89 16.11 -2.37
CA LYS A 16 32.29 17.52 -2.12
C LYS A 16 33.20 17.65 -0.90
N ASP A 17 34.48 17.55 -1.18
CA ASP A 17 35.56 17.32 -0.22
C ASP A 17 36.02 18.55 0.61
N LYS A 18 35.14 19.51 0.97
CA LYS A 18 35.63 20.69 1.75
C LYS A 18 34.65 21.52 2.57
N PHE A 19 33.40 21.09 2.82
CA PHE A 19 32.46 21.93 3.60
C PHE A 19 31.78 21.22 4.80
N ARG A 20 32.23 21.64 5.98
CA ARG A 20 31.52 21.81 7.26
C ARG A 20 31.25 20.55 8.10
N LYS A 21 32.10 20.40 9.13
CA LYS A 21 31.98 19.55 10.34
C LYS A 21 30.54 19.43 10.89
N HIS A 22 29.76 20.51 10.89
CA HIS A 22 28.36 20.52 11.35
C HIS A 22 27.36 19.76 10.46
N LYS A 23 27.61 19.65 9.14
CA LYS A 23 26.77 18.84 8.25
C LYS A 23 27.05 17.33 8.43
N TYR A 24 28.27 16.97 8.79
CA TYR A 24 28.66 15.60 9.11
C TYR A 24 28.06 15.10 10.44
N GLU A 25 27.97 15.96 11.46
CA GLU A 25 27.31 15.64 12.73
C GLU A 25 25.81 15.38 12.55
N ASN A 26 25.13 16.14 11.69
CA ASN A 26 23.73 15.88 11.37
C ASN A 26 23.55 14.59 10.55
N ALA A 27 24.40 14.35 9.56
CA ALA A 27 24.37 13.10 8.79
C ALA A 27 24.69 11.86 9.66
N SER A 28 25.61 12.01 10.62
CA SER A 28 25.96 11.02 11.64
C SER A 28 24.75 10.56 12.45
N ASN A 29 24.05 11.52 13.06
CA ASN A 29 22.89 11.26 13.89
C ASN A 29 21.75 10.60 13.08
N VAL A 30 21.56 11.04 11.83
CA VAL A 30 20.58 10.44 10.92
C VAL A 30 20.94 8.98 10.61
N ILE A 31 22.19 8.68 10.26
CA ILE A 31 22.63 7.31 9.97
C ILE A 31 22.44 6.40 11.19
N GLN A 32 22.85 6.84 12.38
CA GLN A 32 22.67 6.07 13.61
C GLN A 32 21.19 5.80 13.91
N THR A 33 20.33 6.81 13.76
CA THR A 33 18.88 6.66 13.95
C THR A 33 18.29 5.68 12.93
N GLN A 34 18.73 5.72 11.68
CA GLN A 34 18.28 4.80 10.64
C GLN A 34 18.76 3.37 10.87
N LEU A 35 20.00 3.18 11.33
CA LEU A 35 20.54 1.86 11.68
C LEU A 35 19.78 1.25 12.86
N ALA A 36 19.51 2.04 13.91
CA ALA A 36 18.72 1.61 15.06
C ALA A 36 17.27 1.25 14.66
N PHE A 37 16.66 2.05 13.78
CA PHE A 37 15.35 1.76 13.23
C PHE A 37 15.34 0.46 12.41
N LEU A 38 16.35 0.26 11.55
CA LEU A 38 16.48 -0.94 10.73
C LEU A 38 16.63 -2.19 11.62
N GLU A 39 17.53 -2.13 12.60
CA GLU A 39 17.77 -3.22 13.57
C GLU A 39 16.49 -3.59 14.33
N LYS A 40 15.77 -2.61 14.87
CA LYS A 40 14.49 -2.82 15.56
C LYS A 40 13.46 -3.52 14.67
N ASN A 41 13.31 -3.08 13.43
CA ASN A 41 12.35 -3.68 12.50
C ASN A 41 12.76 -5.09 12.07
N THR A 42 14.05 -5.33 11.85
CA THR A 42 14.60 -6.65 11.52
C THR A 42 14.31 -7.66 12.65
N TRP A 43 14.45 -7.25 13.91
CA TRP A 43 14.08 -8.09 15.06
C TRP A 43 12.58 -8.36 15.15
N ASN A 44 11.73 -7.40 14.78
CA ASN A 44 10.28 -7.60 14.78
C ASN A 44 9.85 -8.70 13.78
N ILE A 45 10.54 -8.82 12.64
CA ILE A 45 10.28 -9.89 11.65
C ILE A 45 10.51 -11.28 12.26
N LEU A 46 11.53 -11.46 13.10
CA LEU A 46 11.76 -12.73 13.80
C LEU A 46 10.70 -13.03 14.86
N LYS A 47 10.22 -11.98 15.55
CA LYS A 47 9.23 -12.13 16.62
C LYS A 47 7.84 -12.50 16.12
N MET A 48 7.54 -12.26 14.85
CA MET A 48 6.22 -12.54 14.26
C MET A 48 5.95 -14.04 14.01
N GLY A 49 6.86 -14.96 14.36
CA GLY A 49 6.60 -16.41 14.47
C GLY A 49 6.37 -17.17 13.16
N GLU A 50 5.90 -16.50 12.10
CA GLU A 50 5.48 -17.10 10.83
C GLU A 50 6.51 -16.93 9.70
N ALA A 51 7.73 -16.46 9.99
CA ALA A 51 8.75 -16.25 8.99
C ALA A 51 9.28 -17.60 8.44
N SER A 52 9.36 -17.73 7.11
CA SER A 52 10.00 -18.88 6.46
C SER A 52 11.47 -19.01 6.85
N ASP A 53 12.05 -20.19 6.72
CA ASP A 53 13.46 -20.42 7.07
C ASP A 53 14.42 -19.55 6.22
N ASP A 54 14.08 -19.26 4.98
CA ASP A 54 14.83 -18.32 4.15
C ASP A 54 14.70 -16.86 4.63
N ALA A 55 13.52 -16.46 5.11
CA ALA A 55 13.34 -15.14 5.72
C ALA A 55 14.17 -15.01 7.00
N LYS A 56 14.21 -16.05 7.85
CA LYS A 56 15.06 -16.10 9.05
C LYS A 56 16.54 -15.98 8.70
N LYS A 57 17.01 -16.72 7.69
CA LYS A 57 18.40 -16.62 7.18
C LYS A 57 18.74 -15.21 6.68
N ASN A 58 17.82 -14.58 5.94
CA ASN A 58 18.01 -13.21 5.45
C ASN A 58 18.05 -12.21 6.60
N VAL A 59 17.23 -12.39 7.63
CA VAL A 59 17.27 -11.54 8.83
C VAL A 59 18.63 -11.63 9.52
N ILE A 60 19.17 -12.83 9.74
CA ILE A 60 20.50 -13.00 10.37
C ILE A 60 21.56 -12.24 9.55
N LYS A 61 21.57 -12.43 8.23
CA LYS A 61 22.49 -11.72 7.33
C LYS A 61 22.34 -10.19 7.40
N ILE A 62 21.10 -9.68 7.54
CA ILE A 62 20.86 -8.24 7.69
C ILE A 62 21.42 -7.74 9.01
N LEU A 63 21.24 -8.47 10.11
CA LEU A 63 21.80 -8.10 11.43
C LEU A 63 23.33 -8.06 11.41
N ASP A 64 23.98 -9.03 10.75
CA ASP A 64 25.43 -9.04 10.57
C ASP A 64 25.91 -7.81 9.77
N LEU A 65 25.24 -7.50 8.67
CA LEU A 65 25.55 -6.30 7.86
C LEU A 65 25.32 -4.99 8.62
N ILE A 66 24.33 -4.93 9.52
CA ILE A 66 24.11 -3.78 10.41
C ILE A 66 25.29 -3.62 11.38
N LYS A 67 25.77 -4.72 11.96
CA LYS A 67 26.93 -4.71 12.85
C LYS A 67 28.18 -4.23 12.12
N GLU A 68 28.41 -4.71 10.90
CA GLU A 68 29.48 -4.22 10.03
C GLU A 68 29.32 -2.73 9.70
N LEU A 69 28.10 -2.28 9.38
CA LEU A 69 27.84 -0.87 9.11
C LEU A 69 28.15 0.04 10.29
N LYS A 70 27.86 -0.39 11.53
CA LYS A 70 28.24 0.35 12.74
C LYS A 70 29.77 0.49 12.86
N HIS A 71 30.52 -0.57 12.54
CA HIS A 71 31.99 -0.54 12.55
C HIS A 71 32.56 0.36 11.45
N LEU A 72 32.11 0.18 10.20
CA LEU A 72 32.53 1.00 9.05
C LEU A 72 32.20 2.48 9.24
N TYR A 73 31.09 2.77 9.93
CA TYR A 73 30.70 4.12 10.30
C TYR A 73 31.70 4.76 11.28
N VAL A 74 32.13 4.04 12.32
CA VAL A 74 33.15 4.51 13.28
C VAL A 74 34.49 4.73 12.59
N ASN A 75 34.84 3.89 11.61
CA ASN A 75 36.09 3.98 10.86
C ASN A 75 36.04 4.95 9.67
N ASN A 76 34.91 5.61 9.43
CA ASN A 76 34.70 6.56 8.33
C ASN A 76 35.01 5.94 6.95
N GLU A 77 34.45 4.76 6.67
CA GLU A 77 34.62 3.99 5.41
C GLU A 77 33.36 4.06 4.51
N PRO A 78 33.05 5.22 3.90
CA PRO A 78 31.76 5.48 3.24
C PRO A 78 31.50 4.58 2.03
N GLN A 79 32.55 4.19 1.30
CA GLN A 79 32.41 3.32 0.12
C GLN A 79 31.94 1.92 0.50
N GLN A 80 32.54 1.34 1.55
CA GLN A 80 32.18 0.02 2.05
C GLN A 80 30.80 0.04 2.72
N MET A 81 30.45 1.14 3.41
CA MET A 81 29.09 1.34 3.91
C MET A 81 28.05 1.28 2.78
N MET A 82 28.32 1.93 1.65
CA MET A 82 27.41 1.91 0.51
C MET A 82 27.23 0.51 -0.09
N ILE A 83 28.30 -0.30 -0.12
CA ILE A 83 28.24 -1.70 -0.55
C ILE A 83 27.32 -2.49 0.40
N ASN A 84 27.50 -2.33 1.71
CA ASN A 84 26.69 -3.06 2.70
C ASN A 84 25.23 -2.61 2.72
N ILE A 85 24.94 -1.32 2.54
CA ILE A 85 23.57 -0.82 2.37
C ILE A 85 22.89 -1.47 1.15
N LYS A 86 23.59 -1.57 0.01
CA LYS A 86 23.05 -2.25 -1.19
C LYS A 86 22.77 -3.73 -0.93
N LYS A 87 23.65 -4.43 -0.21
CA LYS A 87 23.44 -5.82 0.19
C LYS A 87 22.19 -5.95 1.07
N ILE A 88 22.04 -5.12 2.10
CA ILE A 88 20.84 -5.08 2.95
C ILE A 88 19.58 -4.88 2.09
N MET A 89 19.59 -3.90 1.18
CA MET A 89 18.45 -3.66 0.29
C MET A 89 18.09 -4.86 -0.59
N SER A 90 19.05 -5.69 -0.97
CA SER A 90 18.80 -6.90 -1.76
C SER A 90 18.23 -8.07 -0.94
N LEU A 91 18.48 -8.08 0.37
CA LEU A 91 18.04 -9.12 1.31
C LEU A 91 16.67 -8.83 1.91
N ILE A 92 16.25 -7.56 1.93
CA ILE A 92 14.88 -7.19 2.28
C ILE A 92 13.96 -7.84 1.22
N PRO A 93 13.02 -8.71 1.62
CA PRO A 93 12.06 -9.27 0.69
C PRO A 93 11.39 -8.09 0.00
N LYS A 94 11.49 -8.05 -1.34
CA LYS A 94 10.69 -7.10 -2.09
C LYS A 94 9.25 -7.44 -1.73
N ASN A 95 8.53 -6.52 -1.08
CA ASN A 95 7.09 -6.63 -0.94
C ASN A 95 6.57 -7.09 -2.30
N GLN A 96 5.76 -8.15 -2.32
CA GLN A 96 5.09 -8.57 -3.53
C GLN A 96 4.26 -7.38 -3.97
N ASN A 97 4.84 -6.55 -4.85
CA ASN A 97 4.16 -5.41 -5.41
C ASN A 97 3.02 -6.02 -6.20
N LEU A 98 1.80 -5.90 -5.67
CA LEU A 98 0.62 -6.31 -6.40
C LEU A 98 0.66 -5.58 -7.74
N LYS A 99 0.72 -6.36 -8.82
CA LYS A 99 0.58 -5.85 -10.16
C LYS A 99 -0.70 -6.44 -10.71
N PHE A 100 -1.59 -5.57 -11.12
CA PHE A 100 -2.80 -5.95 -11.83
C PHE A 100 -2.91 -5.10 -13.09
N LYS A 101 -3.59 -5.64 -14.09
CA LYS A 101 -3.91 -4.92 -15.32
C LYS A 101 -5.24 -4.20 -15.08
N LEU A 102 -5.31 -2.91 -15.40
CA LEU A 102 -6.57 -2.19 -15.39
C LEU A 102 -7.51 -2.81 -16.45
N PRO A 103 -8.75 -3.18 -16.10
CA PRO A 103 -9.71 -3.69 -17.07
C PRO A 103 -10.13 -2.61 -18.06
N ASN A 104 -10.85 -3.00 -19.12
CA ASN A 104 -11.40 -2.03 -20.07
C ASN A 104 -12.55 -1.26 -19.40
N LEU A 105 -12.34 0.03 -19.14
CA LEU A 105 -13.30 0.89 -18.48
C LEU A 105 -13.86 1.93 -19.47
N PRO A 106 -15.14 2.35 -19.29
CA PRO A 106 -15.70 3.51 -19.98
C PRO A 106 -14.81 4.74 -19.81
N TYR A 107 -14.67 5.55 -20.86
CA TYR A 107 -13.71 6.65 -20.86
C TYR A 107 -14.02 7.68 -19.77
N GLU A 108 -15.29 7.85 -19.43
CA GLU A 108 -15.79 8.83 -18.47
C GLU A 108 -15.31 8.57 -17.04
N ILE A 109 -15.11 7.30 -16.67
CA ILE A 109 -14.71 6.89 -15.30
C ILE A 109 -13.28 6.35 -15.23
N ARG A 110 -12.62 6.20 -16.38
CA ARG A 110 -11.32 5.52 -16.48
C ARG A 110 -10.25 6.18 -15.64
N ASP A 111 -10.11 7.50 -15.76
CA ASP A 111 -9.02 8.22 -15.10
C ASP A 111 -9.23 8.30 -13.58
N GLU A 112 -10.48 8.48 -13.14
CA GLU A 112 -10.85 8.46 -11.71
C GLU A 112 -10.54 7.09 -11.10
N ILE A 113 -11.03 6.01 -11.70
CA ILE A 113 -10.80 4.65 -11.19
C ILE A 113 -9.31 4.30 -11.20
N LYS A 114 -8.59 4.71 -12.24
CA LYS A 114 -7.13 4.50 -12.31
C LYS A 114 -6.41 5.21 -11.17
N ALA A 115 -6.74 6.47 -10.91
CA ALA A 115 -6.15 7.24 -9.83
C ALA A 115 -6.42 6.59 -8.46
N ASP A 116 -7.67 6.17 -8.21
CA ASP A 116 -8.05 5.50 -6.96
C ASP A 116 -7.35 4.16 -6.77
N LEU A 117 -7.21 3.36 -7.84
CA LEU A 117 -6.50 2.08 -7.79
C LEU A 117 -4.98 2.26 -7.59
N ASP A 118 -4.38 3.27 -8.22
CA ASP A 118 -2.97 3.62 -8.01
C ASP A 118 -2.72 4.06 -6.56
N GLU A 119 -3.66 4.81 -5.97
CA GLU A 119 -3.61 5.19 -4.55
C GLU A 119 -3.82 3.98 -3.63
N ALA A 120 -4.79 3.11 -3.93
CA ALA A 120 -5.05 1.89 -3.16
C ALA A 120 -3.80 1.00 -3.10
N LEU A 121 -3.09 0.87 -4.23
CA LEU A 121 -1.85 0.11 -4.30
C LEU A 121 -0.73 0.76 -3.47
N LYS A 122 -0.60 2.09 -3.47
CA LYS A 122 0.33 2.81 -2.58
C LYS A 122 -0.02 2.54 -1.12
N CYS A 123 -1.29 2.61 -0.75
CA CYS A 123 -1.74 2.31 0.61
C CYS A 123 -1.40 0.87 1.01
N PHE A 124 -1.70 -0.11 0.15
CA PHE A 124 -1.38 -1.52 0.38
C PHE A 124 0.11 -1.74 0.63
N ASN A 125 0.96 -1.18 -0.24
CA ASN A 125 2.42 -1.34 -0.15
C ASN A 125 3.04 -0.69 1.10
N ASN A 126 2.34 0.28 1.71
CA ASN A 126 2.76 0.95 2.94
C ASN A 126 2.06 0.40 4.20
N GLY A 127 1.30 -0.70 4.10
CA GLY A 127 0.57 -1.27 5.24
C GLY A 127 -0.66 -0.47 5.68
N CYS A 128 -1.09 0.51 4.89
CA CYS A 128 -2.28 1.32 5.14
C CYS A 128 -3.56 0.58 4.68
N TYR A 129 -3.78 -0.62 5.23
CA TYR A 129 -4.82 -1.56 4.78
C TYR A 129 -6.24 -1.00 4.85
N ARG A 130 -6.56 -0.26 5.92
CA ARG A 130 -7.86 0.42 6.04
C ARG A 130 -8.12 1.39 4.90
N SER A 131 -7.14 2.24 4.56
CA SER A 131 -7.25 3.19 3.46
C SER A 131 -7.41 2.48 2.11
N CYS A 132 -6.68 1.38 1.90
CA CYS A 132 -6.83 0.55 0.71
C CYS A 132 -8.26 0.01 0.56
N VAL A 133 -8.87 -0.51 1.63
CA VAL A 133 -10.26 -1.01 1.60
C VAL A 133 -11.27 0.11 1.34
N ILE A 134 -11.05 1.31 1.90
CA ILE A 134 -11.92 2.48 1.65
C ILE A 134 -11.87 2.88 0.17
N LEU A 135 -10.68 2.92 -0.42
CA LEU A 135 -10.49 3.23 -1.85
C LEU A 135 -11.13 2.17 -2.75
N CYS A 136 -11.07 0.88 -2.38
CA CYS A 136 -11.82 -0.17 -3.09
C CYS A 136 -13.34 0.10 -3.07
N GLY A 137 -13.86 0.64 -1.96
CA GLY A 137 -15.25 1.07 -1.88
C GLY A 137 -15.58 2.23 -2.82
N ARG A 138 -14.70 3.24 -2.91
CA ARG A 138 -14.87 4.37 -3.84
C ARG A 138 -14.88 3.90 -5.30
N VAL A 139 -13.93 3.04 -5.67
CA VAL A 139 -13.85 2.43 -7.01
C VAL A 139 -15.16 1.70 -7.37
N LEU A 140 -15.70 0.91 -6.44
CA LEU A 140 -16.98 0.22 -6.65
C LEU A 140 -18.15 1.19 -6.75
N GLU A 141 -18.18 2.28 -5.98
CA GLU A 141 -19.22 3.31 -6.07
C GLU A 141 -19.25 3.93 -7.46
N THR A 142 -18.11 4.47 -7.91
CA THR A 142 -17.99 5.12 -9.23
C THR A 142 -18.37 4.16 -10.35
N SER A 143 -17.95 2.89 -10.25
CA SER A 143 -18.23 1.86 -11.26
C SER A 143 -19.69 1.44 -11.31
N LEU A 144 -20.31 1.21 -10.16
CA LEU A 144 -21.72 0.83 -10.08
C LEU A 144 -22.65 2.00 -10.46
N GLN A 145 -22.26 3.24 -10.16
CA GLN A 145 -22.98 4.44 -10.61
C GLN A 145 -22.95 4.54 -12.14
N ARG A 146 -21.79 4.34 -12.76
CA ARG A 146 -21.68 4.30 -14.22
C ARG A 146 -22.49 3.16 -14.82
N LYS A 147 -22.43 1.97 -14.22
CA LYS A 147 -23.23 0.82 -14.69
C LYS A 147 -24.73 1.10 -14.58
N TYR A 148 -25.17 1.82 -13.56
CA TYR A 148 -26.56 2.23 -13.40
C TYR A 148 -26.98 3.21 -14.50
N TYR A 149 -26.12 4.18 -14.81
CA TYR A 149 -26.34 5.09 -15.93
C TYR A 149 -26.44 4.33 -17.25
N ASP A 150 -25.53 3.40 -17.53
CA ASP A 150 -25.57 2.59 -18.77
C ASP A 150 -26.87 1.78 -18.90
N ALA A 151 -27.41 1.28 -17.78
CA ALA A 151 -28.63 0.48 -17.75
C ALA A 151 -29.93 1.33 -17.83
N THR A 152 -29.89 2.62 -17.48
CA THR A 152 -31.11 3.42 -17.28
C THR A 152 -31.13 4.75 -18.01
N GLY A 153 -30.00 5.25 -18.50
CA GLY A 153 -29.81 6.60 -19.02
C GLY A 153 -29.94 7.71 -17.96
N VAL A 154 -29.98 7.35 -16.66
CA VAL A 154 -30.21 8.30 -15.57
C VAL A 154 -28.97 8.39 -14.70
N ASP A 155 -28.50 9.62 -14.47
CA ASP A 155 -27.51 9.86 -13.44
C ASP A 155 -28.17 9.73 -12.06
N ILE A 156 -27.75 8.71 -11.32
CA ILE A 156 -28.28 8.43 -9.99
C ILE A 156 -27.86 9.48 -8.96
N LEU A 157 -26.73 10.16 -9.17
CA LEU A 157 -26.23 11.18 -8.27
C LEU A 157 -27.07 12.46 -8.31
N GLU A 158 -27.63 12.79 -9.48
CA GLU A 158 -28.57 13.91 -9.61
C GLU A 158 -29.86 13.67 -8.82
N LYS A 159 -30.35 12.43 -8.79
CA LYS A 159 -31.61 12.07 -8.11
C LYS A 159 -31.42 11.72 -6.64
N SER A 160 -30.25 11.24 -6.24
CA SER A 160 -29.98 10.71 -4.91
C SER A 160 -28.51 10.91 -4.55
N PRO A 161 -28.09 12.16 -4.29
CA PRO A 161 -26.73 12.45 -3.89
C PRO A 161 -26.39 11.69 -2.60
N GLY A 162 -25.20 11.09 -2.56
CA GLY A 162 -24.75 10.31 -1.40
C GLY A 162 -25.42 8.93 -1.26
N ILE A 163 -25.96 8.35 -2.34
CA ILE A 163 -26.45 6.97 -2.30
C ILE A 163 -25.33 5.99 -1.93
N GLY A 164 -25.52 5.23 -0.85
CA GLY A 164 -24.56 4.22 -0.42
C GLY A 164 -24.58 2.96 -1.30
N LEU A 165 -23.45 2.26 -1.35
CA LEU A 165 -23.23 1.01 -2.11
C LEU A 165 -24.38 -0.01 -2.02
N GLY A 166 -24.89 -0.26 -0.80
CA GLY A 166 -25.97 -1.24 -0.60
C GLY A 166 -27.28 -0.85 -1.30
N LYS A 167 -27.65 0.44 -1.26
CA LYS A 167 -28.85 0.95 -1.97
C LYS A 167 -28.64 0.96 -3.48
N LEU A 168 -27.41 1.23 -3.93
CA LEU A 168 -27.05 1.24 -5.34
C LEU A 168 -27.17 -0.17 -5.96
N ILE A 169 -26.71 -1.21 -5.25
CA ILE A 169 -26.92 -2.61 -5.65
C ILE A 169 -28.40 -2.93 -5.76
N ALA A 170 -29.19 -2.62 -4.72
CA ALA A 170 -30.62 -2.94 -4.73
C ALA A 170 -31.31 -2.36 -5.98
N LYS A 171 -31.00 -1.10 -6.30
CA LYS A 171 -31.51 -0.44 -7.51
C LYS A 171 -31.02 -1.08 -8.81
N LEU A 172 -29.76 -1.52 -8.89
CA LEU A 172 -29.25 -2.25 -10.07
C LEU A 172 -29.95 -3.60 -10.25
N THR A 173 -30.17 -4.33 -9.15
CA THR A 173 -30.90 -5.61 -9.14
C THR A 173 -32.36 -5.43 -9.57
N GLU A 174 -33.04 -4.37 -9.09
CA GLU A 174 -34.39 -4.00 -9.55
C GLU A 174 -34.45 -3.73 -11.06
N LYS A 175 -33.36 -3.21 -11.63
CA LYS A 175 -33.20 -2.99 -13.08
C LYS A 175 -32.69 -4.23 -13.84
N LYS A 176 -32.67 -5.40 -13.19
CA LYS A 176 -32.25 -6.68 -13.76
C LYS A 176 -30.79 -6.68 -14.27
N VAL A 177 -29.95 -5.81 -13.73
CA VAL A 177 -28.50 -5.85 -14.00
C VAL A 177 -27.93 -7.06 -13.27
N GLN A 178 -27.22 -7.93 -14.01
CA GLN A 178 -26.55 -9.08 -13.41
C GLN A 178 -25.31 -8.60 -12.64
N LEU A 179 -25.27 -8.92 -11.35
CA LEU A 179 -24.16 -8.62 -10.46
C LEU A 179 -23.61 -9.92 -9.89
N ASP A 180 -22.30 -9.92 -9.57
CA ASP A 180 -21.67 -11.08 -8.94
C ASP A 180 -22.33 -11.36 -7.56
N PRO A 181 -22.73 -12.60 -7.26
CA PRO A 181 -23.35 -12.94 -5.98
C PRO A 181 -22.49 -12.57 -4.76
N GLY A 182 -21.16 -12.58 -4.92
CA GLY A 182 -20.17 -12.24 -3.88
C GLY A 182 -20.04 -10.74 -3.58
N LEU A 183 -20.59 -9.88 -4.45
CA LEU A 183 -20.41 -8.43 -4.38
C LEU A 183 -21.06 -7.85 -3.11
N THR A 184 -22.18 -8.43 -2.69
CA THR A 184 -22.90 -8.01 -1.49
C THR A 184 -22.06 -8.25 -0.23
N GLN A 185 -21.40 -9.41 -0.12
CA GLN A 185 -20.53 -9.74 1.01
C GLN A 185 -19.29 -8.84 1.03
N GLN A 186 -18.68 -8.57 -0.14
CA GLN A 186 -17.54 -7.67 -0.22
C GLN A 186 -17.89 -6.25 0.23
N ILE A 187 -19.05 -5.75 -0.18
CA ILE A 187 -19.54 -4.43 0.21
C ILE A 187 -19.83 -4.37 1.71
N HIS A 188 -20.29 -5.47 2.32
CA HIS A 188 -20.41 -5.52 3.77
C HIS A 188 -19.06 -5.31 4.47
N LEU A 189 -18.01 -6.00 4.02
CA LEU A 189 -16.65 -5.85 4.56
C LEU A 189 -16.10 -4.43 4.36
N ILE A 190 -16.31 -3.85 3.17
CA ILE A 190 -15.91 -2.47 2.85
C ILE A 190 -16.67 -1.47 3.74
N ASN A 191 -17.98 -1.66 3.91
CA ASN A 191 -18.81 -0.78 4.74
C ASN A 191 -18.42 -0.84 6.21
N GLN A 192 -18.06 -2.02 6.73
CA GLN A 192 -17.47 -2.14 8.06
C GLN A 192 -16.25 -1.22 8.14
N ALA A 193 -15.25 -1.37 7.26
CA ALA A 193 -14.05 -0.52 7.26
C ALA A 193 -14.35 1.00 7.17
N ARG A 194 -15.31 1.41 6.34
CA ARG A 194 -15.71 2.82 6.15
C ARG A 194 -16.41 3.40 7.37
N VAL A 195 -17.45 2.73 7.86
CA VAL A 195 -18.25 3.20 9.01
C VAL A 195 -17.35 3.36 10.24
N PHE A 196 -16.42 2.43 10.48
CA PHE A 196 -15.46 2.53 11.57
C PHE A 196 -14.47 3.67 11.48
N SER A 197 -14.16 4.11 10.26
CA SER A 197 -13.23 5.20 10.06
C SER A 197 -13.85 6.55 10.37
N VAL A 198 -15.18 6.62 10.51
CA VAL A 198 -15.92 7.87 10.72
C VAL A 198 -16.81 7.84 11.98
N HIS A 199 -17.23 6.66 12.45
CA HIS A 199 -18.18 6.51 13.57
C HIS A 199 -17.64 5.60 14.69
N LYS A 200 -17.80 6.05 15.95
CA LYS A 200 -17.20 5.46 17.17
C LYS A 200 -17.90 4.21 17.75
N LYS A 201 -18.96 3.66 17.14
CA LYS A 201 -19.97 2.86 17.86
C LYS A 201 -19.88 1.32 17.78
N GLN A 202 -18.93 0.72 17.08
CA GLN A 202 -18.81 -0.74 16.98
C GLN A 202 -17.34 -1.19 17.20
N THR A 203 -17.07 -2.49 17.26
CA THR A 203 -15.71 -3.05 17.29
C THR A 203 -14.97 -2.78 15.96
N PRO A 204 -13.85 -2.04 15.97
CA PRO A 204 -13.18 -1.63 14.74
C PRO A 204 -12.69 -2.83 13.91
N PHE A 205 -13.07 -2.84 12.64
CA PHE A 205 -12.52 -3.78 11.66
C PHE A 205 -11.13 -3.33 11.20
N TYR A 206 -10.13 -4.16 11.48
CA TYR A 206 -8.75 -3.97 11.03
C TYR A 206 -8.39 -5.06 10.03
N PRO A 207 -8.51 -4.80 8.72
CA PRO A 207 -8.20 -5.82 7.71
C PRO A 207 -6.72 -6.20 7.77
N SER A 208 -6.44 -7.50 7.71
CA SER A 208 -5.10 -8.03 7.53
C SER A 208 -4.57 -7.75 6.12
N GLN A 209 -3.28 -7.95 5.89
CA GLN A 209 -2.69 -7.85 4.56
C GLN A 209 -3.41 -8.77 3.56
N ALA A 210 -3.63 -10.03 3.95
CA ALA A 210 -4.29 -11.04 3.10
C ALA A 210 -5.75 -10.66 2.80
N GLN A 211 -6.50 -10.18 3.80
CA GLN A 211 -7.88 -9.70 3.59
C GLN A 211 -7.91 -8.49 2.65
N THR A 212 -6.98 -7.56 2.81
CA THR A 212 -6.89 -6.36 1.95
C THR A 212 -6.54 -6.73 0.52
N GLN A 213 -5.60 -7.65 0.34
CA GLN A 213 -5.23 -8.17 -0.98
C GLN A 213 -6.42 -8.86 -1.66
N ALA A 214 -7.17 -9.69 -0.93
CA ALA A 214 -8.35 -10.35 -1.44
C ALA A 214 -9.43 -9.34 -1.87
N ILE A 215 -9.68 -8.32 -1.04
CA ILE A 215 -10.64 -7.24 -1.37
C ILE A 215 -10.19 -6.49 -2.63
N LEU A 216 -8.91 -6.10 -2.73
CA LEU A 216 -8.39 -5.38 -3.89
C LEU A 216 -8.50 -6.20 -5.18
N LEU A 217 -8.10 -7.48 -5.14
CA LEU A 217 -8.19 -8.38 -6.30
C LEU A 217 -9.65 -8.61 -6.73
N TYR A 218 -10.56 -8.82 -5.78
CA TYR A 218 -11.97 -8.99 -6.07
C TYR A 218 -12.60 -7.71 -6.64
N THR A 219 -12.18 -6.53 -6.17
CA THR A 219 -12.61 -5.25 -6.77
C THR A 219 -12.22 -5.18 -8.25
N ILE A 220 -10.98 -5.56 -8.60
CA ILE A 220 -10.52 -5.56 -9.99
C ILE A 220 -11.31 -6.57 -10.84
N ASP A 221 -11.54 -7.78 -10.34
CA ASP A 221 -12.36 -8.79 -11.01
C ASP A 221 -13.81 -8.31 -11.21
N THR A 222 -14.36 -7.61 -10.23
CA THR A 222 -15.70 -6.99 -10.34
C THR A 222 -15.73 -5.94 -11.45
N LEU A 223 -14.72 -5.08 -11.55
CA LEU A 223 -14.62 -4.10 -12.64
C LEU A 223 -14.61 -4.77 -14.01
N GLU A 224 -13.83 -5.85 -14.15
CA GLU A 224 -13.77 -6.62 -15.39
C GLU A 224 -15.15 -7.20 -15.74
N LYS A 225 -15.83 -7.83 -14.78
CA LYS A 225 -17.18 -8.41 -14.99
C LYS A 225 -18.24 -7.34 -15.29
N LEU A 226 -18.15 -6.15 -14.69
CA LEU A 226 -19.12 -5.08 -14.89
C LEU A 226 -19.08 -4.49 -16.31
N PHE A 227 -17.90 -4.44 -16.94
CA PHE A 227 -17.69 -3.74 -18.21
C PHE A 227 -17.16 -4.64 -19.35
N LYS A 228 -17.28 -5.96 -19.20
CA LYS A 228 -16.99 -6.94 -20.24
C LYS A 228 -18.01 -6.90 -21.38
#